data_AF-A0A9W7L3H6-F1
#
_entry.id   AF-A0A9W7L3H6-F1
#
_cell.length_a   1.000
_cell.length_b   1.000
_cell.length_c   1.000
_cell.angle_alpha   90.00
_cell.angle_beta   90.00
_cell.angle_gamma   90.00
#
_symmetry.space_group_name_H-M   'P 1'
#
loop_
_entity.id
_entity.type
_entity.pdbx_description
1 polymer ?
#
loop_
_entity_poly.entity_id
_entity_poly.type
_entity_poly.pdbx_seq_one_letter_code
_entity_poly.pdbx_strand_id
1 'polypeptide(L)'
;STEPKCYIDTGICTVTLQEDKFRSNLLYLPIGVIFTLLWTILSFELFAAVHVYLNPLVILLLGGYPIYKGTEVVTNDYVFTDAKVAYGPCPSCNAENRVYFGNILGVEGFKDQAEVKCDNCKTKFNVQRQSLRASTLPK
;
A
#
# COMPACT_ATOMS: atom_id res chain seq x y z
N SER A 1 1.77 -20.89 5.17
CA SER A 1 3.07 -21.35 5.68
C SER A 1 4.10 -20.45 5.04
N THR A 2 4.86 -19.74 5.86
CA THR A 2 5.90 -18.79 5.43
C THR A 2 7.15 -19.50 4.89
N GLU A 3 7.24 -20.82 5.08
CA GLU A 3 8.30 -21.65 4.54
C GLU A 3 7.97 -22.10 3.11
N PRO A 4 9.00 -22.16 2.24
CA PRO A 4 8.82 -22.60 0.86
C PRO A 4 8.44 -24.09 0.82
N LYS A 5 7.34 -24.41 0.15
CA LYS A 5 6.90 -25.78 -0.14
C LYS A 5 7.06 -26.05 -1.63
N CYS A 6 7.98 -26.93 -1.99
CA CYS A 6 8.15 -27.39 -3.36
C CYS A 6 7.49 -28.76 -3.54
N TYR A 7 6.61 -28.86 -4.53
CA TYR A 7 5.97 -30.10 -4.90
C TYR A 7 6.85 -30.83 -5.93
N ILE A 8 7.32 -32.03 -5.58
CA ILE A 8 8.21 -32.83 -6.43
C ILE A 8 7.48 -33.24 -7.73
N ASP A 9 6.19 -33.53 -7.64
CA ASP A 9 5.39 -34.04 -8.77
C ASP A 9 5.13 -32.98 -9.85
N THR A 10 5.03 -31.69 -9.47
CA THR A 10 4.72 -30.59 -10.40
C THR A 10 5.92 -29.68 -10.66
N GLY A 11 6.99 -29.79 -9.87
CA GLY A 11 8.14 -28.88 -9.91
C GLY A 11 7.81 -27.45 -9.46
N ILE A 12 6.64 -27.20 -8.88
CA ILE A 12 6.18 -25.87 -8.45
C ILE A 12 6.60 -25.62 -7.00
N CYS A 13 7.30 -24.51 -6.78
CA CYS A 13 7.61 -24.02 -5.44
C CYS A 13 6.64 -22.90 -5.05
N THR A 14 6.06 -23.03 -3.86
CA THR A 14 5.09 -22.08 -3.32
C THR A 14 5.56 -21.50 -1.99
N VAL A 15 5.31 -20.21 -1.77
CA VAL A 15 5.59 -19.55 -0.50
C VAL A 15 4.53 -18.49 -0.22
N THR A 16 4.18 -18.26 1.04
CA THR A 16 3.21 -17.22 1.41
C THR A 16 3.95 -15.95 1.81
N LEU A 17 3.72 -14.85 1.08
CA LEU A 17 4.20 -13.52 1.41
C LEU A 17 3.42 -12.95 2.61
N GLN A 18 4.02 -11.95 3.25
CA GLN A 18 3.41 -11.19 4.34
C GLN A 18 2.96 -9.82 3.85
N GLU A 19 1.92 -9.28 4.47
CA GLU A 19 1.45 -7.93 4.17
C GLU A 19 2.36 -6.88 4.79
N ASP A 20 2.83 -5.93 3.99
CA ASP A 20 3.60 -4.78 4.46
C ASP A 20 2.64 -3.65 4.86
N LYS A 21 2.17 -3.68 6.10
CA LYS A 21 1.27 -2.65 6.64
C LYS A 21 1.94 -1.28 6.72
N PHE A 22 3.25 -1.23 6.97
CA PHE A 22 3.98 0.02 7.10
C PHE A 22 3.99 0.77 5.76
N ARG A 23 4.42 0.12 4.68
CA ARG A 23 4.44 0.75 3.36
C ARG A 23 3.03 0.97 2.80
N SER A 24 2.10 0.06 3.07
CA SER A 24 0.71 0.26 2.66
C SER A 24 0.10 1.49 3.34
N ASN A 25 0.42 1.75 4.61
CA ASN A 25 -0.01 2.97 5.29
C ASN A 25 0.75 4.22 4.84
N LEU A 26 2.02 4.07 4.45
CA LEU A 26 2.85 5.17 3.95
C LEU A 26 2.28 5.79 2.65
N LEU A 27 1.51 5.03 1.88
CA LEU A 27 0.83 5.52 0.67
C LEU A 27 -0.20 6.62 0.96
N TYR A 28 -0.74 6.70 2.18
CA TYR A 28 -1.69 7.75 2.59
C TYR A 28 -1.00 9.06 2.96
N LEU A 29 0.31 9.04 3.23
CA LEU A 29 1.08 10.20 3.68
C LEU A 29 0.98 11.42 2.73
N PRO A 30 1.22 11.31 1.40
CA PRO A 30 1.21 12.48 0.53
C PRO A 30 -0.14 13.23 0.56
N ILE A 31 -1.24 12.49 0.55
CA ILE A 31 -2.59 13.07 0.61
C ILE A 31 -2.88 13.61 2.02
N GLY A 32 -2.46 12.90 3.07
CA GLY A 32 -2.59 13.37 4.45
C GLY A 32 -1.90 14.70 4.70
N VAL A 33 -0.70 14.91 4.14
CA VAL A 33 0.03 16.19 4.23
C VAL A 33 -0.74 17.30 3.54
N ILE A 34 -1.26 17.07 2.33
CA ILE A 34 -2.04 18.06 1.58
C ILE A 34 -3.30 18.47 2.37
N PHE A 35 -4.08 17.50 2.86
CA PHE A 35 -5.28 17.80 3.65
C PHE A 35 -4.97 18.51 4.96
N THR A 36 -3.87 18.15 5.62
CA THR A 36 -3.44 18.82 6.85
C THR A 36 -3.12 20.29 6.58
N LEU A 37 -2.35 20.58 5.51
CA LEU A 37 -2.03 21.95 5.13
C LEU A 37 -3.29 22.74 4.76
N LEU A 38 -4.16 22.18 3.92
CA LEU A 38 -5.43 22.80 3.54
C LEU A 38 -6.29 23.11 4.77
N TRP A 39 -6.43 22.16 5.69
CA TRP A 39 -7.18 22.36 6.93
C TRP A 39 -6.61 23.51 7.76
N THR A 40 -5.27 23.54 7.95
CA THR A 40 -4.63 24.59 8.76
C THR A 40 -4.81 25.98 8.16
N ILE A 41 -4.68 26.12 6.83
CA ILE A 41 -4.85 27.40 6.14
C ILE A 41 -6.31 27.85 6.22
N LEU A 42 -7.26 26.99 5.85
CA LEU A 42 -8.68 27.34 5.85
C LEU A 42 -9.19 27.65 7.25
N SER A 43 -8.79 26.85 8.24
CA SER A 43 -9.21 27.07 9.62
C SER A 43 -8.67 28.38 10.18
N PHE A 44 -7.42 28.75 9.85
CA PHE A 44 -6.85 30.01 10.30
C PHE A 44 -7.67 31.21 9.82
N GLU A 45 -8.00 31.26 8.53
CA GLU A 45 -8.83 32.34 7.95
C GLU A 45 -10.24 32.36 8.55
N LEU A 46 -10.86 31.18 8.72
CA LEU A 46 -12.21 31.07 9.29
C LEU A 46 -12.27 31.53 10.75
N PHE A 47 -11.33 31.11 11.59
CA PHE A 47 -11.31 31.49 13.00
C PHE A 47 -10.93 32.96 13.20
N ALA A 48 -10.04 33.50 12.36
CA ALA A 48 -9.73 34.93 12.33
C ALA A 48 -10.98 35.79 12.01
N ALA A 49 -11.80 35.37 11.04
CA ALA A 49 -13.04 36.07 10.69
C ALA A 49 -14.04 36.14 11.87
N VAL A 50 -14.08 35.10 12.71
CA VAL A 50 -14.95 35.03 13.90
C VAL A 50 -14.28 35.63 15.16
N HIS A 51 -13.09 36.23 15.02
CA HIS A 51 -12.30 36.81 16.11
C HIS A 51 -11.97 35.82 17.24
N VAL A 52 -11.89 34.53 16.93
CA VAL A 52 -11.53 33.48 17.90
C VAL A 52 -10.10 33.04 17.64
N TYR A 53 -9.20 33.34 18.58
CA TYR A 53 -7.80 32.94 18.49
C TYR A 53 -7.60 31.60 19.20
N LEU A 54 -7.60 30.51 18.45
CA LEU A 54 -7.25 29.19 18.97
C LEU A 54 -5.76 28.89 18.79
N ASN A 55 -5.20 28.11 19.71
CA ASN A 55 -3.86 27.55 19.55
C ASN A 55 -3.83 26.63 18.30
N PRO A 56 -2.81 26.73 17.43
CA PRO A 56 -2.66 25.89 16.24
C PRO A 56 -2.81 24.38 16.51
N LEU A 57 -2.38 23.90 17.67
CA LEU A 57 -2.53 22.49 18.05
C LEU A 57 -4.00 22.09 18.22
N VAL A 58 -4.84 22.99 18.74
CA VAL A 58 -6.29 22.74 18.90
C VAL A 58 -6.97 22.71 17.54
N ILE A 59 -6.61 23.62 16.64
CA ILE A 59 -7.11 23.64 15.26
C ILE A 59 -6.78 22.33 14.54
N LEU A 60 -5.53 21.85 14.68
CA LEU A 60 -5.10 20.59 14.10
C LEU A 60 -5.90 19.40 14.67
N LEU A 61 -6.12 19.36 15.99
CA LEU A 61 -6.89 18.31 16.64
C LEU A 61 -8.36 18.30 16.20
N LEU A 62 -8.99 19.47 16.05
CA LEU A 62 -10.34 19.60 15.51
C LEU A 62 -10.44 19.07 14.07
N GLY A 63 -9.37 19.23 13.30
CA GLY A 63 -9.25 18.71 11.94
C GLY A 63 -8.97 17.22 11.83
N GLY A 64 -8.65 16.52 12.92
CA GLY A 64 -8.19 15.14 12.84
C GLY A 64 -9.15 14.20 12.11
N TYR A 65 -10.44 14.28 12.44
CA TYR A 65 -11.47 13.46 11.79
C TYR A 65 -11.68 13.80 10.30
N PRO A 66 -11.95 15.07 9.90
CA PRO A 66 -12.14 15.38 8.48
C PRO A 66 -10.88 15.16 7.64
N ILE A 67 -9.68 15.42 8.18
CA ILE A 67 -8.41 15.12 7.50
C ILE A 67 -8.29 13.62 7.26
N TYR A 68 -8.53 12.79 8.28
CA TYR A 68 -8.40 11.34 8.16
C TYR A 68 -9.38 10.77 7.12
N LYS A 69 -10.67 11.13 7.21
CA LYS A 69 -11.68 10.66 6.25
C LYS A 69 -11.44 11.19 4.83
N GLY A 70 -11.05 12.46 4.69
CA GLY A 70 -10.69 13.02 3.38
C GLY A 70 -9.48 12.32 2.77
N THR A 71 -8.49 12.02 3.58
CA THR A 71 -7.29 11.28 3.16
C THR A 71 -7.63 9.87 2.71
N GLU A 72 -8.45 9.15 3.48
CA GLU A 72 -8.87 7.79 3.14
C GLU A 72 -9.61 7.73 1.80
N VAL A 73 -10.61 8.60 1.61
CA VAL A 73 -11.43 8.65 0.39
C VAL A 73 -10.56 9.01 -0.82
N VAL A 74 -9.79 10.10 -0.75
CA VAL A 74 -8.99 10.54 -1.90
C VAL A 74 -7.90 9.52 -2.25
N THR A 75 -7.26 8.94 -1.24
CA THR A 75 -6.20 7.95 -1.47
C THR A 75 -6.76 6.69 -2.12
N ASN A 76 -7.85 6.14 -1.60
CA ASN A 76 -8.40 4.87 -2.08
C ASN A 76 -9.19 4.98 -3.39
N ASP A 77 -9.79 6.13 -3.69
CA ASP A 77 -10.65 6.25 -4.86
C ASP A 77 -9.95 6.87 -6.07
N TYR A 78 -8.90 7.68 -5.86
CA TYR A 78 -8.28 8.46 -6.94
C TYR A 78 -6.78 8.21 -7.13
N VAL A 79 -6.03 7.99 -6.04
CA VAL A 79 -4.55 8.00 -6.10
C VAL A 79 -3.98 6.61 -6.11
N PHE A 80 -4.34 5.78 -5.14
CA PHE A 80 -3.82 4.45 -4.89
C PHE A 80 -4.97 3.48 -4.72
N THR A 81 -5.74 3.27 -5.79
CA THR A 81 -6.93 2.43 -5.72
C THR A 81 -6.55 0.99 -5.45
N ASP A 82 -7.22 0.33 -4.51
CA ASP A 82 -6.99 -1.07 -4.20
C ASP A 82 -5.55 -1.38 -3.73
N ALA A 83 -4.84 -0.38 -3.18
CA ALA A 83 -3.44 -0.53 -2.83
C ALA A 83 -3.19 -1.56 -1.73
N LYS A 84 -2.30 -2.53 -2.02
CA LYS A 84 -1.81 -3.50 -1.04
C LYS A 84 -0.36 -3.85 -1.35
N VAL A 85 0.52 -3.70 -0.37
CA VAL A 85 1.93 -4.08 -0.50
C VAL A 85 2.16 -5.40 0.22
N ALA A 86 2.79 -6.35 -0.46
CA ALA A 86 3.24 -7.61 0.12
C ALA A 86 4.76 -7.75 -0.01
N TYR A 87 5.38 -8.41 0.96
CA TYR A 87 6.81 -8.70 0.97
C TYR A 87 7.07 -10.15 1.38
N GLY A 88 8.18 -10.70 0.93
CA GLY A 88 8.60 -12.03 1.35
C GLY A 88 9.59 -12.67 0.38
N PRO A 89 10.02 -13.90 0.67
CA PRO A 89 11.09 -14.55 -0.07
C PRO A 89 10.65 -15.01 -1.46
N CYS A 90 11.59 -15.05 -2.41
CA CYS A 90 11.43 -15.71 -3.69
C CYS A 90 11.30 -17.23 -3.49
N PRO A 91 10.35 -17.91 -4.15
CA PRO A 91 10.22 -19.36 -4.05
C PRO A 91 11.43 -20.15 -4.61
N SER A 92 12.30 -19.52 -5.42
CA SER A 92 13.46 -20.19 -6.02
C SER A 92 14.78 -19.91 -5.30
N CYS A 93 15.05 -18.67 -4.89
CA CYS A 93 16.34 -18.26 -4.33
C CYS A 93 16.27 -17.69 -2.91
N ASN A 94 15.08 -17.65 -2.32
CA ASN A 94 14.82 -17.10 -0.99
C ASN A 94 15.18 -15.61 -0.80
N ALA A 95 15.53 -14.89 -1.88
CA ALA A 95 15.79 -13.46 -1.82
C ALA A 95 14.50 -12.69 -1.52
N GLU A 96 14.56 -11.64 -0.70
CA GLU A 96 13.40 -10.83 -0.38
C GLU A 96 12.93 -10.07 -1.63
N ASN A 97 11.64 -10.21 -1.96
CA ASN A 97 10.98 -9.45 -3.01
C ASN A 97 9.76 -8.75 -2.42
N ARG A 98 9.33 -7.69 -3.11
CA ARG A 98 8.16 -6.90 -2.74
C ARG A 98 7.26 -6.77 -3.96
N VAL A 99 5.96 -6.79 -3.70
CA VAL A 99 4.93 -6.75 -4.73
C VAL A 99 3.90 -5.71 -4.33
N TYR A 100 3.61 -4.81 -5.25
CA TYR A 100 2.53 -3.84 -5.12
C TYR A 100 1.32 -4.31 -5.93
N PHE A 101 0.17 -4.34 -5.28
CA PHE A 101 -1.13 -4.54 -5.89
C PHE A 101 -1.92 -3.24 -5.84
N GLY A 102 -2.77 -3.00 -6.84
CA GLY A 102 -3.57 -1.77 -6.98
C GLY A 102 -3.16 -0.94 -8.19
N ASN A 103 -3.85 0.18 -8.38
CA ASN A 103 -3.57 1.13 -9.46
C ASN A 103 -2.94 2.40 -8.86
N ILE A 104 -2.11 3.06 -9.66
CA ILE A 104 -1.43 4.30 -9.27
C ILE A 104 -1.87 5.39 -10.24
N LEU A 105 -2.58 6.42 -9.75
CA LEU A 105 -2.97 7.59 -10.53
C LEU A 105 -3.66 7.23 -11.86
N GLY A 106 -4.51 6.20 -11.86
CA GLY A 106 -5.20 5.69 -13.05
C GLY A 106 -4.40 4.74 -13.93
N VAL A 107 -3.11 4.51 -13.65
CA VAL A 107 -2.31 3.45 -14.30
C VAL A 107 -2.65 2.11 -13.67
N GLU A 108 -3.16 1.18 -14.48
CA GLU A 108 -3.52 -0.15 -14.02
C GLU A 108 -2.28 -0.93 -13.56
N GLY A 109 -2.33 -1.39 -12.31
CA GLY A 109 -1.33 -2.31 -11.78
C GLY A 109 -1.91 -3.71 -11.60
N PHE A 110 -1.27 -4.50 -10.74
CA PHE A 110 -1.72 -5.86 -10.48
C PHE A 110 -2.97 -5.88 -9.60
N LYS A 111 -4.07 -6.42 -10.11
CA LYS A 111 -5.34 -6.56 -9.38
C LYS A 111 -5.40 -7.88 -8.61
N ASP A 112 -5.59 -9.00 -9.27
CA ASP A 112 -5.78 -10.30 -8.59
C ASP A 112 -4.50 -11.14 -8.51
N GLN A 113 -3.68 -11.07 -9.56
CA GLN A 113 -2.43 -11.81 -9.70
C GLN A 113 -1.33 -10.89 -10.21
N ALA A 114 -0.15 -11.02 -9.61
CA ALA A 114 1.05 -10.29 -10.02
C ALA A 114 2.11 -11.27 -10.52
N GLU A 115 2.50 -11.14 -11.80
CA GLU A 115 3.67 -11.83 -12.34
C GLU A 115 4.90 -10.98 -12.03
N VAL A 116 5.74 -11.45 -11.12
CA VAL A 116 6.91 -10.72 -10.64
C VAL A 116 8.17 -11.48 -11.02
N LYS A 117 9.15 -10.76 -11.53
CA LYS A 117 10.49 -11.28 -11.81
C LYS A 117 11.38 -11.00 -10.62
N CYS A 118 11.99 -12.03 -10.05
CA CYS A 118 12.94 -11.84 -8.95
C CYS A 118 14.19 -11.11 -9.45
N ASP A 119 14.67 -10.12 -8.70
CA ASP A 119 15.87 -9.37 -9.08
C ASP A 119 17.16 -10.20 -9.00
N ASN A 120 17.22 -11.17 -8.10
CA ASN A 120 18.41 -12.00 -7.88
C ASN A 120 18.48 -13.15 -8.91
N CYS A 121 17.53 -14.10 -8.86
CA CYS A 121 17.56 -15.28 -9.73
C CYS A 121 16.87 -15.10 -11.08
N LYS A 122 16.26 -13.93 -11.34
CA LYS A 122 15.52 -13.62 -12.59
C LYS A 122 14.36 -14.56 -12.91
N THR A 123 13.99 -15.46 -12.00
CA THR A 123 12.85 -16.36 -12.17
C THR A 123 11.56 -15.57 -12.00
N LYS A 124 10.58 -15.92 -12.83
CA LYS A 124 9.25 -15.36 -12.76
C LYS A 124 8.37 -16.21 -11.85
N PHE A 125 7.60 -15.56 -10.99
CA PHE A 125 6.64 -16.20 -10.11
C PHE A 125 5.36 -15.36 -10.04
N ASN A 126 4.23 -16.05 -9.89
CA ASN A 126 2.93 -15.43 -9.75
C ASN A 126 2.57 -15.30 -8.28
N VAL A 127 2.01 -14.15 -7.90
CA VAL A 127 1.54 -13.88 -6.54
C VAL A 127 0.06 -13.55 -6.56
N GLN A 128 -0.73 -14.28 -5.78
CA GLN A 128 -2.16 -14.00 -5.62
C GLN A 128 -2.39 -12.93 -4.53
N ARG A 129 -3.19 -11.90 -4.82
CA ARG A 129 -3.45 -10.80 -3.86
C ARG A 129 -4.18 -11.23 -2.58
N GLN A 130 -5.13 -12.16 -2.72
CA GLN A 130 -5.98 -12.61 -1.61
C GLN A 130 -5.21 -13.52 -0.65
N SER A 131 -4.58 -14.58 -1.18
CA SER A 131 -3.88 -15.59 -0.38
C SER A 131 -2.43 -15.22 -0.07
N LEU A 132 -1.88 -14.21 -0.75
CA LEU A 132 -0.46 -13.84 -0.75
C LEU A 132 0.47 -15.01 -1.10
N ARG A 133 -0.05 -16.07 -1.73
CA ARG A 133 0.76 -17.18 -2.20
C ARG A 133 1.50 -16.78 -3.46
N ALA A 134 2.81 -16.84 -3.40
CA ALA A 134 3.72 -16.82 -4.51
C ALA A 134 3.96 -18.26 -5.01
N SER A 135 3.88 -18.49 -6.32
CA SER A 135 4.12 -19.78 -6.98
C SER A 135 4.98 -19.61 -8.22
N THR A 136 5.96 -20.48 -8.43
CA THR A 136 6.72 -20.51 -9.69
C THR A 136 5.83 -20.95 -10.86
N LEU A 137 6.12 -20.46 -12.07
CA LEU A 137 5.47 -20.98 -13.27
C LEU A 137 5.90 -22.44 -13.51
N PRO A 138 5.00 -23.33 -13.97
CA PRO A 138 5.39 -24.68 -14.39
C PRO A 138 6.40 -24.57 -15.55
N LYS A 139 7.47 -25.37 -15.48
CA LYS A 139 8.48 -25.48 -16.54
C LYS A 139 8.09 -26.56 -17.54
#